data_AF-A0A372JHH4-F1
#
_entry.id   AF-A0A372JHH4-F1
#
_cell.length_a   1.000
_cell.length_b   1.000
_cell.length_c   1.000
_cell.angle_alpha   90.00
_cell.angle_beta   90.00
_cell.angle_gamma   90.00
#
_symmetry.space_group_name_H-M   'P 1'
#
loop_
_entity.id
_entity.type
_entity.pdbx_description
1 polymer ?
#
loop_
_entity_poly.entity_id
_entity_poly.type
_entity_poly.pdbx_seq_one_letter_code
_entity_poly.pdbx_strand_id
1 'polypeptide(L)'
;MRAAAGSKRILYRTARVDITAFESSASAQSSYDSSWRAAVSLSGSTSAIGGGKLAGDASAPVNGLGDQAFYYHRTSSSVLGGSGESGEKVRVKNLIVTVAYTGFNAPADELGTPAETGRTPLSTATGRPGADALAHDAVNALTACTTCRHRS
;
A
#
# COMPACT_ATOMS: atom_id res chain seq x y z
N MET A 1 26.95 -27.52 -10.00
CA MET A 1 25.51 -27.85 -10.11
C MET A 1 24.73 -26.54 -10.24
N ARG A 2 24.15 -26.24 -11.41
CA ARG A 2 23.20 -25.10 -11.53
C ARG A 2 21.85 -25.57 -10.99
N ALA A 3 21.24 -24.80 -10.10
CA ALA A 3 19.90 -25.10 -9.61
C ALA A 3 18.90 -25.09 -10.78
N ALA A 4 17.98 -26.05 -10.81
CA ALA A 4 16.92 -26.09 -11.81
C ALA A 4 16.04 -24.82 -11.70
N ALA A 5 15.72 -24.23 -12.84
CA ALA A 5 14.78 -23.10 -12.93
C ALA A 5 13.46 -23.45 -12.21
N GLY A 6 12.92 -22.51 -11.43
CA GLY A 6 11.65 -22.69 -10.70
C GLY A 6 11.74 -23.30 -9.29
N SER A 7 12.89 -23.80 -8.84
CA SER A 7 13.04 -24.34 -7.46
C SER A 7 13.18 -23.26 -6.38
N LYS A 8 13.72 -22.09 -6.74
CA LYS A 8 13.88 -20.93 -5.85
C LYS A 8 12.77 -19.92 -6.12
N ARG A 9 12.17 -19.38 -5.06
CA ARG A 9 11.18 -18.30 -5.16
C ARG A 9 11.79 -16.98 -4.69
N ILE A 10 11.44 -15.90 -5.38
CA ILE A 10 11.88 -14.54 -5.09
C ILE A 10 10.68 -13.74 -4.60
N LEU A 11 10.87 -13.10 -3.46
CA LEU A 11 9.92 -12.18 -2.89
C LEU A 11 10.35 -10.76 -3.22
N TYR A 12 9.59 -10.11 -4.10
CA TYR A 12 9.80 -8.71 -4.45
C TYR A 12 8.88 -7.84 -3.61
N ARG A 13 9.45 -6.79 -3.01
CA ARG A 13 8.73 -5.84 -2.15
C ARG A 13 9.26 -4.44 -2.40
N THR A 14 8.35 -3.48 -2.48
CA THR A 14 8.66 -2.06 -2.50
C THR A 14 7.75 -1.32 -1.55
N ALA A 15 8.25 -0.21 -1.03
CA ALA A 15 7.52 0.66 -0.13
C ALA A 15 7.61 2.10 -0.64
N ARG A 16 6.50 2.83 -0.52
CA ARG A 16 6.41 4.26 -0.81
C ARG A 16 5.66 4.95 0.31
N VAL A 17 6.19 6.10 0.74
CA VAL A 17 5.53 6.99 1.70
C VAL A 17 5.43 8.36 1.04
N ASP A 18 4.20 8.78 0.75
CA ASP A 18 3.91 10.12 0.24
C ASP A 18 3.33 10.97 1.35
N ILE A 19 3.86 12.18 1.54
CA ILE A 19 3.33 13.15 2.50
C ILE A 19 2.82 14.34 1.70
N THR A 20 1.51 14.58 1.76
CA THR A 20 0.87 15.71 1.09
C THR A 20 0.42 16.72 2.14
N ALA A 21 0.89 17.96 2.01
CA ALA A 21 0.42 19.08 2.83
C ALA A 21 -0.72 19.81 2.14
N PHE A 22 -1.76 20.12 2.89
CA PHE A 22 -2.90 20.90 2.43
C PHE A 22 -2.91 22.28 3.09
N GLU A 23 -3.52 23.24 2.43
CA GLU A 23 -3.67 24.62 2.91
C GLU A 23 -4.43 24.70 4.25
N SER A 24 -5.34 23.74 4.51
CA SER A 24 -6.12 23.69 5.74
C SER A 24 -6.43 22.25 6.18
N SER A 25 -6.77 22.08 7.46
CA SER A 25 -7.26 20.80 7.99
C SER A 25 -8.57 20.36 7.32
N ALA A 26 -9.43 21.30 6.91
CA ALA A 26 -10.67 20.99 6.20
C ALA A 26 -10.40 20.43 4.78
N SER A 27 -9.40 20.96 4.08
CA SER A 27 -8.98 20.45 2.78
C SER A 27 -8.39 19.04 2.89
N ALA A 28 -7.58 18.79 3.92
CA ALA A 28 -7.07 17.45 4.21
C ALA A 28 -8.18 16.47 4.59
N GLN A 29 -9.16 16.89 5.40
CA GLN A 29 -10.34 16.10 5.74
C GLN A 29 -11.11 15.67 4.48
N SER A 30 -11.41 16.61 3.59
CA SER A 30 -12.14 16.32 2.34
C SER A 30 -11.39 15.33 1.45
N SER A 31 -10.07 15.48 1.32
CA SER A 31 -9.23 14.55 0.55
C SER A 31 -9.17 13.15 1.18
N TYR A 32 -9.09 13.08 2.51
CA TYR A 32 -9.17 11.83 3.26
C TYR A 32 -10.51 11.14 3.04
N ASP A 33 -11.63 11.84 3.23
CA ASP A 33 -12.99 11.28 3.08
C ASP A 33 -13.28 10.83 1.65
N SER A 34 -12.75 11.56 0.65
CA SER A 34 -12.79 11.12 -0.75
C SER A 34 -12.02 9.81 -0.96
N SER A 35 -10.81 9.73 -0.40
CA SER A 35 -9.98 8.52 -0.48
C SER A 35 -10.62 7.33 0.23
N TRP A 36 -11.22 7.55 1.41
CA TRP A 36 -11.94 6.52 2.16
C TRP A 36 -13.14 5.99 1.36
N ARG A 37 -13.96 6.88 0.80
CA ARG A 37 -15.10 6.47 -0.05
C ARG A 37 -14.66 5.66 -1.27
N ALA A 38 -13.55 6.04 -1.91
CA ALA A 38 -12.98 5.28 -3.02
C ALA A 38 -12.44 3.91 -2.59
N ALA A 39 -11.82 3.82 -1.42
CA ALA A 39 -11.35 2.55 -0.87
C ALA A 39 -12.53 1.60 -0.56
N VAL A 40 -13.57 2.13 0.09
CA VAL A 40 -14.80 1.37 0.40
C VAL A 40 -15.54 0.92 -0.87
N SER A 41 -15.60 1.74 -1.92
CA SER A 41 -16.26 1.32 -3.17
C SER A 41 -15.52 0.20 -3.90
N LEU A 42 -14.19 0.13 -3.75
CA LEU A 42 -13.37 -0.95 -4.28
C LEU A 42 -13.37 -2.21 -3.40
N SER A 43 -13.77 -2.10 -2.14
CA SER A 43 -13.74 -3.22 -1.19
C SER A 43 -14.74 -4.32 -1.54
N GLY A 44 -14.23 -5.55 -1.65
CA GLY A 44 -15.01 -6.71 -2.09
C GLY A 44 -15.36 -6.67 -3.59
N SER A 45 -14.90 -5.66 -4.32
CA SER A 45 -15.19 -5.46 -5.73
C SER A 45 -14.04 -5.98 -6.60
N THR A 46 -14.39 -6.41 -7.81
CA THR A 46 -13.42 -6.70 -8.88
C THR A 46 -13.75 -5.85 -10.10
N SER A 47 -12.75 -5.22 -10.71
CA SER A 47 -12.90 -4.39 -11.91
C SER A 47 -11.89 -4.83 -12.97
N ALA A 48 -12.29 -4.74 -14.25
CA ALA A 48 -11.37 -4.99 -15.36
C ALA A 48 -10.46 -3.76 -15.57
N ILE A 49 -9.17 -4.00 -15.80
CA ILE A 49 -8.18 -2.96 -16.10
C ILE A 49 -7.27 -3.43 -17.23
N GLY A 50 -7.21 -2.74 -18.37
CA GLY A 50 -6.21 -2.92 -19.44
C GLY A 50 -5.67 -4.35 -19.66
N GLY A 51 -6.54 -5.33 -19.96
CA GLY A 51 -6.14 -6.74 -20.16
C GLY A 51 -5.96 -7.56 -18.87
N GLY A 52 -6.46 -7.07 -17.75
CA GLY A 52 -6.28 -7.62 -16.41
C GLY A 52 -7.44 -7.29 -15.47
N LYS A 53 -7.24 -7.53 -14.17
CA LYS A 53 -8.25 -7.29 -13.12
C LYS A 53 -7.63 -6.62 -11.91
N LEU A 54 -8.39 -5.73 -11.29
CA LEU A 54 -8.11 -5.15 -9.98
C LEU A 54 -9.17 -5.66 -9.01
N ALA A 55 -8.75 -6.30 -7.92
CA ALA A 55 -9.64 -6.72 -6.84
C ALA A 55 -9.24 -6.00 -5.55
N GLY A 56 -10.22 -5.41 -4.85
CA GLY A 56 -10.02 -4.78 -3.56
C GLY A 56 -10.49 -5.69 -2.43
N ASP A 57 -9.67 -5.85 -1.41
CA ASP A 57 -10.08 -6.45 -0.14
C ASP A 57 -10.90 -5.44 0.67
N ALA A 58 -11.52 -5.91 1.76
CA ALA A 58 -12.24 -5.04 2.68
C ALA A 58 -11.29 -4.00 3.31
N SER A 59 -11.63 -2.72 3.13
CA SER A 59 -10.93 -1.59 3.76
C SER A 59 -11.42 -1.44 5.19
N ALA A 60 -10.53 -1.08 6.10
CA ALA A 60 -10.84 -1.02 7.53
C ALA A 60 -10.29 0.27 8.16
N PRO A 61 -11.04 0.90 9.08
CA PRO A 61 -10.48 1.99 9.87
C PRO A 61 -9.33 1.48 10.75
N VAL A 62 -8.32 2.33 10.94
CA VAL A 62 -7.18 2.10 11.82
C VAL A 62 -7.28 3.10 12.97
N ASN A 63 -7.45 2.60 14.19
CA ASN A 63 -7.62 3.42 15.38
C ASN A 63 -6.27 3.75 16.02
N GLY A 64 -6.14 4.95 16.58
CA GLY A 64 -4.96 5.36 17.34
C GLY A 64 -3.76 5.79 16.48
N LEU A 65 -3.94 5.99 15.17
CA LEU A 65 -2.93 6.48 14.25
C LEU A 65 -3.39 7.79 13.59
N GLY A 66 -2.69 8.89 13.89
CA GLY A 66 -3.07 10.22 13.41
C GLY A 66 -4.43 10.68 13.96
N ASP A 67 -5.07 11.61 13.24
CA ASP A 67 -6.45 12.04 13.54
C ASP A 67 -7.46 11.02 12.98
N GLN A 68 -7.17 10.47 11.80
CA GLN A 68 -7.95 9.46 11.12
C GLN A 68 -7.02 8.59 10.28
N ALA A 69 -7.26 7.29 10.25
CA ALA A 69 -6.54 6.38 9.39
C ALA A 69 -7.43 5.25 8.87
N PHE A 70 -7.09 4.76 7.69
CA PHE A 70 -7.65 3.52 7.16
C PHE A 70 -6.60 2.70 6.44
N TYR A 71 -6.79 1.39 6.51
CA TYR A 71 -6.07 0.38 5.76
C TYR A 71 -6.89 -0.03 4.54
N TYR A 72 -6.19 -0.31 3.44
CA TYR A 72 -6.75 -0.97 2.28
C TYR A 72 -5.77 -2.02 1.74
N HIS A 73 -6.30 -3.04 1.08
CA HIS A 73 -5.52 -3.95 0.26
C HIS A 73 -6.17 -4.15 -1.09
N ARG A 74 -5.33 -4.27 -2.12
CA ARG A 74 -5.78 -4.55 -3.47
C ARG A 74 -4.79 -5.46 -4.18
N THR A 75 -5.31 -6.30 -5.06
CA THR A 75 -4.50 -7.12 -5.96
C THR A 75 -4.79 -6.71 -7.40
N SER A 76 -3.73 -6.52 -8.16
CA SER A 76 -3.81 -6.39 -9.62
C SER A 76 -3.33 -7.68 -10.26
N SER A 77 -3.95 -8.05 -11.37
CA SER A 77 -3.59 -9.19 -12.19
C SER A 77 -3.59 -8.79 -13.66
N SER A 78 -2.66 -9.33 -14.42
CA SER A 78 -2.52 -9.13 -15.86
C SER A 78 -2.08 -10.45 -16.50
N VAL A 79 -1.98 -10.47 -17.83
CA VAL A 79 -1.37 -11.59 -18.57
C VAL A 79 0.09 -11.85 -18.16
N LEU A 80 0.78 -10.86 -17.58
CA LEU A 80 2.15 -10.93 -17.06
C LEU A 80 2.18 -11.23 -15.54
N GLY A 81 1.11 -11.76 -14.97
CA GLY A 81 1.00 -12.06 -13.54
C GLY A 81 0.45 -10.92 -12.70
N GLY A 82 0.52 -11.07 -11.37
CA GLY A 82 -0.12 -10.15 -10.42
C GLY A 82 0.79 -9.52 -9.38
N SER A 83 0.30 -8.43 -8.81
CA SER A 83 0.92 -7.67 -7.71
C SER A 83 -0.11 -7.40 -6.62
N GLY A 84 0.32 -7.39 -5.37
CA GLY A 84 -0.49 -6.98 -4.23
C GLY A 84 0.00 -5.66 -3.68
N GLU A 85 -0.92 -4.81 -3.24
CA GLU A 85 -0.65 -3.55 -2.57
C GLU A 85 -1.42 -3.52 -1.25
N SER A 86 -0.71 -3.42 -0.14
CA SER A 86 -1.25 -3.00 1.15
C SER A 86 -0.95 -1.53 1.32
N GLY A 87 -1.93 -0.73 1.71
CA GLY A 87 -1.69 0.67 1.98
C GLY A 87 -2.43 1.17 3.19
N GLU A 88 -1.85 2.19 3.81
CA GLU A 88 -2.52 2.96 4.85
C GLU A 88 -2.54 4.42 4.44
N LYS A 89 -3.68 5.07 4.64
CA LYS A 89 -3.80 6.51 4.49
C LYS A 89 -4.15 7.11 5.84
N VAL A 90 -3.30 8.02 6.31
CA VAL A 90 -3.42 8.67 7.61
C VAL A 90 -3.53 10.17 7.43
N ARG A 91 -4.51 10.78 8.08
CA ARG A 91 -4.61 12.24 8.21
C ARG A 91 -4.00 12.66 9.54
N VAL A 92 -3.13 13.67 9.50
CA VAL A 92 -2.55 14.32 10.69
C VAL A 92 -2.66 15.83 10.49
N LYS A 93 -3.59 16.49 11.19
CA LYS A 93 -3.97 17.90 10.95
C LYS A 93 -4.32 18.15 9.47
N ASN A 94 -3.53 18.98 8.80
CA ASN A 94 -3.61 19.34 7.39
C ASN A 94 -2.69 18.50 6.49
N LEU A 95 -2.10 17.41 7.01
CA LEU A 95 -1.25 16.49 6.25
C LEU A 95 -2.00 15.19 5.96
N ILE A 96 -1.73 14.60 4.81
CA ILE A 96 -2.07 13.21 4.50
C ILE A 96 -0.79 12.43 4.25
N VAL A 97 -0.58 11.38 5.02
CA VAL A 97 0.44 10.36 4.80
C VAL A 97 -0.21 9.21 4.03
N THR A 98 0.34 8.85 2.88
CA THR A 98 -0.10 7.69 2.10
C THR A 98 1.05 6.71 2.03
N VAL A 99 0.85 5.54 2.60
CA VAL A 99 1.80 4.43 2.56
C VAL A 99 1.29 3.41 1.55
N ALA A 100 2.18 2.96 0.66
CA ALA A 100 1.93 1.85 -0.23
C ALA A 100 3.07 0.83 -0.10
N TYR A 101 2.71 -0.37 0.35
CA TYR A 101 3.57 -1.54 0.43
C TYR A 101 3.15 -2.54 -0.65
N THR A 102 3.93 -2.61 -1.72
CA THR A 102 3.62 -3.39 -2.91
C THR A 102 4.55 -4.58 -3.05
N GLY A 103 4.07 -5.65 -3.68
CA GLY A 103 4.95 -6.79 -3.94
C GLY A 103 4.26 -7.99 -4.56
N PHE A 104 5.09 -8.99 -4.85
CA PHE A 104 4.68 -10.28 -5.37
C PHE A 104 5.74 -11.35 -5.06
N ASN A 105 5.34 -12.60 -5.19
CA ASN A 105 6.19 -13.76 -5.09
C ASN A 105 6.27 -14.43 -6.47
N ALA A 106 7.47 -14.62 -7.02
CA ALA A 106 7.69 -15.23 -8.33
C ALA A 106 8.69 -16.38 -8.25
N PRO A 107 8.65 -17.37 -9.15
CA PRO A 107 9.80 -18.25 -9.35
C PRO A 107 11.02 -17.44 -9.82
N ALA A 108 12.21 -17.90 -9.48
CA ALA A 108 13.44 -17.39 -10.04
C ALA A 108 13.63 -17.92 -11.46
N ASP A 109 14.02 -17.05 -12.38
CA ASP A 109 14.50 -17.42 -13.72
C ASP A 109 15.95 -17.94 -13.69
N GLU A 110 16.52 -18.23 -14.86
CA GLU A 110 17.89 -18.74 -15.00
C GLU A 110 18.97 -17.76 -14.52
N LEU A 111 18.66 -16.47 -14.41
CA LEU A 111 19.54 -15.43 -13.92
C LEU A 111 19.36 -15.16 -12.43
N GLY A 112 18.42 -15.85 -11.78
CA GLY A 112 18.09 -15.62 -10.38
C GLY A 112 17.29 -14.32 -10.17
N THR A 113 16.64 -13.80 -11.21
CA THR A 113 15.71 -12.68 -11.15
C THR A 113 14.25 -13.15 -11.10
N PRO A 114 13.30 -12.31 -10.62
CA PRO A 114 11.90 -12.71 -10.60
C PRO A 114 11.39 -12.95 -12.02
N ALA A 115 10.89 -14.16 -12.28
CA ALA A 115 10.30 -14.48 -13.57
C ALA A 115 9.13 -13.54 -13.89
N GLU A 116 8.91 -13.30 -15.19
CA GLU A 116 7.81 -12.48 -15.66
C GLU A 116 6.46 -13.14 -15.44
N THR A 117 6.38 -14.47 -15.54
CA THR A 117 5.14 -15.23 -15.35
C THR A 117 5.12 -15.95 -13.99
N GLY A 118 3.91 -16.34 -13.54
CA GLY A 118 3.74 -17.05 -12.26
C GLY A 118 3.90 -16.18 -11.02
N ARG A 119 3.76 -14.86 -11.17
CA ARG A 119 3.76 -13.90 -10.05
C ARG A 119 2.47 -14.02 -9.24
N THR A 120 2.62 -14.34 -7.97
CA THR A 120 1.54 -14.35 -6.98
C THR A 120 1.54 -13.02 -6.21
N PRO A 121 0.45 -12.25 -6.23
CA PRO A 121 0.32 -11.02 -5.44
C PRO A 121 0.69 -11.19 -3.97
N LEU A 122 1.25 -10.15 -3.37
CA LEU A 122 1.44 -10.10 -1.92
C LEU A 122 0.08 -10.12 -1.21
N SER A 123 -0.10 -11.07 -0.28
CA SER A 123 -1.33 -11.15 0.52
C SER A 123 -1.38 -10.07 1.60
N THR A 124 -2.59 -9.75 2.05
CA THR A 124 -2.88 -8.88 3.19
C THR A 124 -2.08 -9.28 4.44
N ALA A 125 -2.02 -10.58 4.76
CA ALA A 125 -1.25 -11.10 5.89
C ALA A 125 0.24 -10.77 5.83
N THR A 126 0.81 -10.65 4.62
CA THR A 126 2.23 -10.33 4.45
C THR A 126 2.48 -8.84 4.28
N GLY A 127 1.60 -8.14 3.57
CA GLY A 127 1.78 -6.74 3.21
C GLY A 127 1.35 -5.77 4.31
N ARG A 128 0.28 -6.09 5.05
CA ARG A 128 -0.24 -5.24 6.11
C ARG A 128 0.79 -4.88 7.17
N PRO A 129 1.54 -5.82 7.77
CA PRO A 129 2.54 -5.46 8.78
C PRO A 129 3.59 -4.45 8.28
N GLY A 130 3.95 -4.51 6.99
CA GLY A 130 4.87 -3.56 6.37
C GLY A 130 4.27 -2.18 6.16
N ALA A 131 3.00 -2.11 5.74
CA ALA A 131 2.28 -0.85 5.59
C ALA A 131 2.06 -0.17 6.95
N ASP A 132 1.55 -0.92 7.93
CA ASP A 132 1.25 -0.43 9.28
C ASP A 132 2.53 0.11 9.95
N ALA A 133 3.64 -0.64 9.89
CA ALA A 133 4.92 -0.20 10.47
C ALA A 133 5.41 1.13 9.86
N LEU A 134 5.38 1.26 8.52
CA LEU A 134 5.81 2.47 7.84
C LEU A 134 4.90 3.67 8.13
N ALA A 135 3.59 3.43 8.26
CA ALA A 135 2.64 4.49 8.58
C ALA A 135 2.84 5.00 10.02
N HIS A 136 3.02 4.08 10.97
CA HIS A 136 3.37 4.43 12.34
C HIS A 136 4.69 5.20 12.42
N ASP A 137 5.75 4.74 11.75
CA ASP A 137 7.04 5.43 11.73
C ASP A 137 6.95 6.83 11.12
N ALA A 138 6.23 6.98 10.01
CA ALA A 138 6.03 8.28 9.36
C ALA A 138 5.26 9.25 10.26
N VAL A 139 4.18 8.80 10.89
CA VAL A 139 3.37 9.63 11.81
C VAL A 139 4.17 9.97 13.07
N ASN A 140 4.92 9.03 13.62
CA ASN A 140 5.80 9.27 14.77
C ASN A 140 6.87 10.31 14.44
N ALA A 141 7.50 10.21 13.26
CA ALA A 141 8.49 11.18 12.81
C ALA A 141 7.89 12.59 12.65
N LEU A 142 6.69 12.70 12.06
CA LEU A 142 5.99 13.97 11.88
C LEU A 142 5.57 14.60 13.22
N THR A 143 5.12 13.78 14.17
CA THR A 143 4.65 14.25 15.48
C THR A 143 5.79 14.55 16.46
N ALA A 144 6.94 13.90 16.31
CA ALA A 144 8.16 14.20 17.06
C ALA A 144 8.89 15.46 16.54
N CYS A 145 8.67 15.85 15.28
CA CYS A 145 9.30 17.04 14.69
C CYS A 145 8.70 18.34 15.26
N THR A 146 9.33 18.91 16.29
CA THR A 146 8.91 20.18 16.92
C THR A 146 8.81 21.32 15.92
N THR A 147 9.77 21.46 15.00
CA THR A 147 9.76 22.48 13.94
C THR A 147 8.59 22.31 12.97
N CYS A 148 8.18 21.07 12.70
CA CYS A 148 7.04 20.76 11.83
C CYS A 148 5.69 21.07 12.51
N ARG A 149 5.66 21.12 13.85
CA ARG A 149 4.45 21.45 14.62
C ARG A 149 4.19 22.96 14.76
N HIS A 150 5.19 23.81 14.50
CA HIS A 150 5.14 25.26 14.75
C HIS A 150 4.51 26.11 13.63
N ARG A 151 4.17 25.54 12.47
CA ARG A 151 3.57 26.28 11.34
C ARG A 151 2.10 25.87 11.03
N SER A 152 1.33 25.54 12.05
CA SER A 152 -0.14 25.39 11.93
C SER A 152 -0.86 26.56 12.54
#